data_AF-A0A0M3DBU8-F1
#
_entry.id   AF-A0A0M3DBU8-F1
#
_cell.length_a   1.000
_cell.length_b   1.000
_cell.length_c   1.000
_cell.angle_alpha   90.00
_cell.angle_beta   90.00
_cell.angle_gamma   90.00
#
_symmetry.space_group_name_H-M   'P 1'
#
loop_
_entity.id
_entity.type
_entity.pdbx_description
1 polymer ?
#
loop_
_entity_poly.entity_id
_entity_poly.type
_entity_poly.pdbx_seq_one_letter_code
_entity_poly.pdbx_strand_id
1 'polypeptide(L)'
;MTDAPPTVLFICQHNAGRSQLGAALLEHLAGDRFTATSAGLSPADEVNPAVAATVAELGMNITDRVPRAVTVDDLDAADIVVLMKPGLTLPATPGVPRGG
;
A
#
# COMPACT_ATOMS: atom_id res chain seq x y z
N MET A 1 23.47 10.81 -10.05
CA MET A 1 22.00 10.79 -9.95
C MET A 1 21.68 9.79 -8.88
N THR A 2 21.16 10.23 -7.74
CA THR A 2 20.66 9.29 -6.73
C THR A 2 19.41 8.68 -7.32
N ASP A 3 19.37 7.36 -7.44
CA ASP A 3 18.18 6.64 -7.88
C ASP A 3 17.00 6.98 -6.96
N ALA A 4 15.77 6.98 -7.49
CA ALA A 4 14.60 7.22 -6.67
C ALA A 4 14.50 6.11 -5.58
N PRO A 5 14.01 6.43 -4.37
CA PRO A 5 13.85 5.40 -3.34
C PRO A 5 12.84 4.33 -3.80
N PRO A 6 13.12 3.04 -3.58
CA PRO A 6 12.25 1.96 -4.04
C PRO A 6 10.84 2.06 -3.45
N THR A 7 9.85 1.72 -4.27
CA THR A 7 8.42 1.81 -3.92
C THR A 7 7.89 0.47 -3.40
N VAL A 8 7.25 0.50 -2.23
CA VAL A 8 6.60 -0.64 -1.58
C VAL A 8 5.09 -0.47 -1.64
N LEU A 9 4.40 -1.41 -2.28
CA LEU A 9 2.95 -1.46 -2.39
C LEU A 9 2.36 -2.50 -1.43
N PHE A 10 1.60 -2.03 -0.43
CA PHE A 10 0.84 -2.89 0.47
C PHE A 10 -0.59 -3.12 -0.04
N ILE A 11 -1.01 -4.38 -0.12
CA ILE A 11 -2.34 -4.75 -0.64
C ILE A 11 -3.11 -5.56 0.40
N CYS A 12 -4.35 -5.16 0.66
CA CYS A 12 -5.31 -5.96 1.41
C CYS A 12 -6.67 -6.00 0.71
N GLN A 13 -7.72 -6.54 1.36
CA GLN A 13 -9.04 -6.60 0.73
C GLN A 13 -9.62 -5.20 0.46
N HIS A 14 -9.69 -4.34 1.48
CA HIS A 14 -10.51 -3.11 1.42
C HIS A 14 -9.71 -1.81 1.33
N ASN A 15 -8.38 -1.85 1.33
CA ASN A 15 -7.53 -0.67 1.46
C ASN A 15 -7.86 0.29 2.63
N ALA A 16 -8.53 -0.21 3.66
CA ALA A 16 -8.95 0.58 4.82
C ALA A 16 -8.28 0.14 6.12
N GLY A 17 -7.61 -1.02 6.13
CA GLY A 17 -7.07 -1.63 7.34
C GLY A 17 -5.59 -1.95 7.24
N ARG A 18 -5.26 -3.24 7.13
CA ARG A 18 -3.88 -3.77 7.13
C ARG A 18 -2.93 -3.05 6.18
N SER A 19 -3.36 -2.79 4.95
CA SER A 19 -2.49 -2.13 3.97
C SER A 19 -2.21 -0.66 4.31
N GLN A 20 -3.17 0.05 4.90
CA GLN A 20 -2.97 1.44 5.36
C GLN A 20 -2.01 1.47 6.54
N LEU A 21 -2.20 0.54 7.50
CA LEU A 21 -1.29 0.39 8.65
C LEU A 21 0.14 0.07 8.20
N GLY A 22 0.30 -0.88 7.26
CA GLY A 22 1.60 -1.27 6.73
C GLY A 22 2.33 -0.11 6.04
N ALA A 23 1.62 0.65 5.19
CA ALA A 23 2.19 1.81 4.53
C ALA A 23 2.61 2.90 5.54
N ALA A 24 1.73 3.27 6.47
CA ALA A 24 2.04 4.27 7.49
C ALA A 24 3.23 3.86 8.37
N LEU A 25 3.31 2.59 8.79
CA LEU A 25 4.45 2.08 9.54
C LEU A 25 5.76 2.15 8.76
N LEU A 26 5.72 1.84 7.46
CA LEU A 26 6.92 1.95 6.62
C LEU A 26 7.36 3.41 6.50
N GLU A 27 6.44 4.34 6.22
CA GLU A 27 6.73 5.79 6.17
C GLU A 27 7.40 6.26 7.46
N HIS A 28 6.88 5.84 8.61
CA HIS A 28 7.42 6.22 9.93
C HIS A 28 8.82 5.67 10.22
N LEU A 29 9.07 4.39 9.89
CA LEU A 29 10.29 3.69 10.27
C LEU A 29 11.40 3.80 9.22
N ALA A 30 11.05 3.94 7.95
CA ALA A 30 11.99 3.95 6.84
C ALA A 30 12.59 5.34 6.57
N GLY A 31 11.85 6.41 6.84
CA GLY A 31 12.18 7.74 6.32
C GLY A 31 12.32 7.70 4.80
N ASP A 32 13.31 8.41 4.26
CA ASP A 32 13.49 8.56 2.80
C ASP A 32 14.11 7.33 2.10
N ARG A 33 14.26 6.20 2.81
CA ARG A 33 14.83 4.97 2.24
C ARG A 33 13.87 4.22 1.33
N PHE A 34 12.56 4.44 1.49
CA PHE A 34 11.49 3.78 0.73
C PHE A 34 10.34 4.75 0.51
N THR A 35 9.65 4.59 -0.61
CA THR A 35 8.32 5.17 -0.81
C THR A 35 7.26 4.13 -0.48
N ALA A 36 6.27 4.45 0.36
CA ALA A 36 5.17 3.54 0.66
C ALA A 36 3.89 3.94 -0.08
N THR A 37 3.15 2.95 -0.58
CA THR A 37 1.80 3.12 -1.11
C THR A 37 0.92 1.95 -0.70
N SER A 38 -0.39 2.12 -0.80
CA SER A 38 -1.33 1.05 -0.47
C SER A 38 -2.52 1.02 -1.41
N ALA A 39 -3.07 -0.18 -1.61
CA ALA A 39 -4.27 -0.41 -2.41
C ALA A 39 -5.09 -1.60 -1.88
N GLY A 40 -6.21 -1.91 -2.54
CA GLY A 40 -7.04 -3.05 -2.19
C GLY A 40 -7.86 -3.59 -3.35
N LEU A 41 -8.39 -4.80 -3.19
CA LEU A 41 -9.16 -5.48 -4.25
C LEU A 41 -10.62 -5.05 -4.33
N SER A 42 -11.22 -4.69 -3.20
CA SER A 42 -12.59 -4.19 -3.08
C SER A 42 -12.58 -3.06 -2.06
N PRO A 43 -12.19 -1.83 -2.45
CA PRO A 43 -12.02 -0.72 -1.53
C PRO A 43 -13.27 -0.47 -0.67
N ALA A 44 -13.06 -0.08 0.59
CA ALA A 44 -14.13 0.51 1.40
C ALA A 44 -14.27 2.00 1.08
N ASP A 45 -15.28 2.65 1.64
CA ASP A 45 -15.50 4.08 1.44
C ASP A 45 -14.51 4.96 2.21
N GLU A 46 -14.05 4.49 3.37
CA GLU A 46 -13.15 5.23 4.27
C GLU A 46 -12.12 4.32 4.96
N VAL A 47 -11.06 4.93 5.48
CA VAL A 47 -10.09 4.24 6.33
C VAL A 47 -10.76 3.78 7.62
N ASN A 48 -10.42 2.58 8.08
CA ASN A 48 -10.96 2.04 9.33
C ASN A 48 -10.54 2.96 10.50
N PRO A 49 -11.50 3.50 11.28
CA PRO A 49 -11.19 4.42 12.38
C PRO A 49 -10.23 3.85 13.43
N ALA A 50 -10.30 2.53 13.69
CA ALA A 50 -9.39 1.88 14.63
C ALA A 50 -7.94 1.89 14.11
N VAL A 51 -7.75 1.71 12.79
CA VAL A 51 -6.43 1.78 12.17
C VAL A 51 -5.90 3.22 12.14
N ALA A 52 -6.78 4.20 11.86
CA ALA A 52 -6.40 5.61 11.95
C ALA A 52 -5.98 5.99 13.38
N ALA A 53 -6.70 5.53 14.40
CA ALA A 53 -6.34 5.75 15.81
C ALA A 53 -4.98 5.13 16.16
N THR A 54 -4.72 3.87 15.75
CA THR A 54 -3.42 3.23 15.97
C THR A 54 -2.28 3.98 15.29
N VAL A 55 -2.48 4.48 14.07
CA VAL A 55 -1.46 5.25 13.35
C VAL A 55 -1.24 6.62 13.99
N ALA A 56 -2.28 7.23 14.58
CA ALA A 56 -2.16 8.48 15.32
C ALA A 56 -1.28 8.37 16.58
N GLU A 57 -1.21 7.19 17.21
CA GLU A 57 -0.26 6.92 18.31
C GLU A 57 1.21 7.10 17.89
N LEU A 58 1.49 7.01 16.59
CA LEU A 58 2.81 7.22 15.99
C LEU A 58 3.04 8.67 15.52
N GLY A 59 2.09 9.57 15.77
CA GLY A 59 2.15 10.98 15.36
C GLY A 59 1.81 11.24 13.89
N MET A 60 1.19 10.28 13.20
CA MET A 60 0.76 10.43 11.80
C MET A 60 -0.77 10.49 11.69
N ASN A 61 -1.29 11.24 10.71
CA ASN A 61 -2.71 11.25 10.40
C ASN A 61 -2.97 10.59 9.04
N ILE A 62 -3.89 9.63 9.01
CA ILE A 62 -4.32 8.92 7.79
C ILE A 62 -5.83 9.01 7.54
N THR A 63 -6.57 9.82 8.30
CA THR A 63 -8.02 9.96 8.15
C THR A 63 -8.44 10.43 6.76
N ASP A 64 -7.58 11.22 6.11
CA ASP A 64 -7.87 11.83 4.82
C ASP A 64 -7.41 10.96 3.64
N ARG A 65 -6.85 9.77 3.91
CA ARG A 65 -6.51 8.81 2.85
C ARG A 65 -7.79 8.19 2.32
N VAL A 66 -7.89 8.10 0.99
CA VAL A 66 -9.03 7.48 0.31
C VAL A 66 -8.67 6.04 -0.05
N PRO A 67 -9.41 5.03 0.45
CA PRO A 67 -9.20 3.66 0.01
C PRO A 67 -9.41 3.54 -1.50
N ARG A 68 -8.48 2.87 -2.19
CA ARG A 68 -8.48 2.75 -3.65
C ARG A 68 -8.22 1.34 -4.14
N ALA A 69 -8.68 1.07 -5.36
CA ALA A 69 -8.46 -0.21 -6.02
C ALA A 69 -6.98 -0.34 -6.40
N VAL A 70 -6.46 -1.57 -6.33
CA VAL A 70 -5.18 -1.90 -6.97
C VAL A 70 -5.37 -1.99 -8.47
N THR A 71 -4.47 -1.36 -9.20
CA THR A 71 -4.41 -1.37 -10.66
C THR A 71 -3.23 -2.20 -11.14
N VAL A 72 -3.17 -2.43 -12.46
CA VAL A 72 -1.98 -3.02 -13.08
C VAL A 72 -0.78 -2.08 -12.93
N ASP A 73 -0.98 -0.78 -13.18
CA ASP A 73 0.09 0.22 -13.11
C ASP A 73 0.72 0.30 -11.72
N ASP A 74 -0.06 0.09 -10.66
CA ASP A 74 0.47 -0.05 -9.29
C ASP A 74 1.47 -1.21 -9.17
N LEU A 75 1.16 -2.34 -9.78
CA LEU A 75 1.99 -3.55 -9.72
C LEU A 75 3.24 -3.42 -10.59
N ASP A 76 3.14 -2.69 -11.69
CA ASP A 76 4.26 -2.43 -12.61
C ASP A 76 5.21 -1.36 -12.04
N ALA A 77 4.69 -0.38 -11.30
CA ALA A 77 5.48 0.69 -10.69
C ALA A 77 6.11 0.32 -9.34
N ALA A 78 5.64 -0.73 -8.67
CA ALA A 78 6.16 -1.13 -7.37
C ALA A 78 7.37 -2.07 -7.49
N ASP A 79 8.46 -1.73 -6.78
CA ASP A 79 9.63 -2.60 -6.66
C ASP A 79 9.35 -3.79 -5.72
N ILE A 80 8.49 -3.58 -4.72
CA ILE A 80 8.12 -4.58 -3.72
C ILE A 80 6.60 -4.59 -3.53
N VAL A 81 5.98 -5.76 -3.69
CA VAL A 81 4.54 -5.96 -3.44
C VAL A 81 4.33 -6.83 -2.21
N VAL A 82 3.57 -6.32 -1.23
CA VAL A 82 3.27 -7.01 0.02
C VAL A 82 1.77 -7.35 0.10
N LEU A 83 1.45 -8.64 -0.02
CA LEU A 83 0.09 -9.16 0.10
C LEU A 83 -0.25 -9.46 1.56
N MET A 84 -1.27 -8.79 2.09
CA MET A 84 -1.63 -8.87 3.52
C MET A 84 -2.90 -9.68 3.79
N LYS A 85 -3.08 -10.82 3.11
CA LYS A 85 -4.09 -11.87 3.38
C LYS A 85 -3.83 -13.06 2.42
N PRO A 86 -3.98 -14.32 2.84
CA PRO A 86 -4.00 -15.46 1.91
C PRO A 86 -5.15 -15.35 0.90
N GLY A 87 -4.90 -15.72 -0.36
CA GLY A 87 -5.94 -15.82 -1.39
C GLY A 87 -6.37 -14.50 -2.04
N LEU A 88 -5.60 -13.42 -1.89
CA LEU A 88 -5.83 -12.20 -2.68
C LEU A 88 -5.48 -12.48 -4.15
N THR A 89 -6.47 -12.29 -5.04
CA THR A 89 -6.28 -12.42 -6.50
C THR A 89 -5.98 -11.05 -7.08
N LEU A 90 -4.76 -10.88 -7.60
CA LEU A 90 -4.32 -9.62 -8.19
C LEU A 90 -4.78 -9.47 -9.65
N PRO A 91 -4.90 -8.23 -10.16
CA PRO A 91 -5.21 -7.98 -11.57
C PRO A 91 -4.08 -8.41 -12.51
N ALA A 92 -2.85 -8.59 -12.01
CA ALA A 92 -1.71 -9.11 -12.74
C ALA A 92 -0.70 -9.78 -11.80
N THR A 93 0.21 -10.58 -12.36
CA THR A 93 1.38 -11.08 -11.62
C THR A 93 2.45 -9.99 -11.59
N PRO A 94 2.92 -9.55 -10.40
CA PRO A 94 4.01 -8.57 -10.30
C PRO A 94 5.27 -9.07 -10.99
N GLY A 95 5.97 -8.19 -11.70
CA GLY A 95 7.29 -8.48 -12.28
C GLY A 95 7.31 -9.46 -13.46
N VAL A 96 6.16 -9.83 -14.03
CA VAL A 96 6.12 -10.58 -15.29
C VAL A 96 6.20 -9.59 -16.46
N PRO A 97 7.29 -9.59 -17.25
CA PRO A 97 7.39 -8.73 -18.42
C PRO A 97 6.25 -9.05 -19.37
N ARG A 98 5.46 -8.04 -19.73
CA ARG A 98 4.46 -8.22 -20.78
C ARG A 98 5.17 -8.15 -22.11
N GLY A 99 5.10 -9.26 -22.85
CA GLY A 99 5.74 -9.40 -24.16
C GLY A 99 5.43 -8.21 -25.07
N GLY A 100 6.46 -7.73 -25.77
CA GLY A 100 6.35 -6.72 -26.81
C GLY A 100 5.80 -7.25 -28.13
#